data_AF-A0A6C0HXG8-F1
#
_entry.id   AF-A0A6C0HXG8-F1
#
_cell.length_a   1.000
_cell.length_b   1.000
_cell.length_c   1.000
_cell.angle_alpha   90.00
_cell.angle_beta   90.00
_cell.angle_gamma   90.00
#
_symmetry.space_group_name_H-M   'P 1'
#
loop_
_entity.id
_entity.type
_entity.pdbx_description
1 polymer ?
#
loop_
_entity_poly.entity_id
_entity_poly.type
_entity_poly.pdbx_seq_one_letter_code
_entity_poly.pdbx_strand_id
1 'polypeptide(L)'
;MTNNIFNNEIITNRVLLHINNNFVQKRIFLQALDSAILIVGAFFFYKIVGEYKTDIYKLFPVGNKNFQYIYVFLHFLFVFILDLILRYVYAYSFYTPI
;
A
#
# COMPACT_ATOMS: atom_id res chain seq x y z
N MET A 1 -20.63 -29.55 38.42
CA MET A 1 -20.84 -28.17 37.92
C MET A 1 -19.60 -27.55 37.26
N THR A 2 -18.38 -28.01 37.55
CA THR A 2 -17.12 -27.47 37.01
C THR A 2 -16.86 -27.73 35.52
N ASN A 3 -17.33 -28.85 34.95
CA ASN A 3 -17.10 -29.20 33.53
C ASN A 3 -17.77 -28.22 32.53
N ASN A 4 -18.87 -27.56 32.88
CA ASN A 4 -19.54 -26.63 31.97
C ASN A 4 -18.83 -25.26 31.89
N ILE A 5 -18.20 -24.83 32.98
CA ILE A 5 -17.47 -23.56 33.04
C ILE A 5 -16.17 -23.67 32.24
N PHE A 6 -15.43 -24.77 32.43
CA PHE A 6 -14.18 -25.02 31.70
C PHE A 6 -14.41 -25.17 30.19
N ASN A 7 -15.49 -25.85 29.78
CA ASN A 7 -15.85 -25.95 28.35
C ASN A 7 -16.23 -24.59 27.74
N ASN A 8 -16.94 -23.73 28.48
CA ASN A 8 -17.27 -22.38 28.00
C ASN A 8 -16.03 -21.50 27.84
N GLU A 9 -15.06 -21.55 28.76
CA GLU A 9 -13.80 -20.80 28.63
C GLU A 9 -12.99 -21.25 27.40
N ILE A 10 -12.93 -22.56 27.13
CA ILE A 10 -12.25 -23.10 25.96
C ILE A 10 -12.93 -22.63 24.66
N ILE A 11 -14.26 -22.65 24.60
CA ILE A 11 -15.01 -22.20 23.42
C ILE A 11 -14.78 -20.71 23.17
N THR A 12 -14.85 -19.90 24.22
CA THR A 12 -14.67 -18.44 24.12
C THR A 12 -13.27 -18.08 23.63
N ASN A 13 -12.24 -18.75 24.15
CA ASN A 13 -10.86 -18.56 23.70
C ASN A 13 -10.64 -18.97 22.24
N ARG A 14 -11.27 -20.06 21.79
CA ARG A 14 -11.21 -20.47 20.38
C ARG A 14 -11.87 -19.46 19.45
N VAL A 15 -13.01 -18.90 19.84
CA VAL A 15 -13.70 -17.86 19.07
C VAL A 15 -12.85 -16.58 18.99
N LEU A 16 -12.27 -16.13 20.10
CA LEU A 16 -11.39 -14.96 20.13
C LEU A 16 -10.13 -15.17 19.27
N LEU A 17 -9.52 -16.35 19.31
CA LEU A 17 -8.39 -16.71 18.44
C LEU A 17 -8.78 -16.69 16.96
N HIS A 18 -9.94 -17.22 16.60
CA HIS A 18 -10.40 -17.25 15.22
C HIS A 18 -10.71 -15.83 14.69
N ILE A 19 -11.32 -14.98 15.51
CA ILE A 19 -11.59 -13.58 15.17
C ILE A 19 -10.27 -12.83 14.96
N ASN A 20 -9.32 -12.99 15.89
CA ASN A 20 -8.00 -12.36 15.79
C ASN A 20 -7.25 -12.81 14.53
N ASN A 21 -7.24 -14.12 14.24
CA ASN A 21 -6.62 -14.66 13.03
C ASN A 21 -7.23 -14.07 11.75
N ASN A 22 -8.55 -13.91 11.69
CA ASN A 22 -9.22 -13.30 10.54
C ASN A 22 -8.81 -11.83 10.34
N PHE A 23 -8.71 -11.05 11.43
CA PHE A 23 -8.24 -9.66 11.36
C PHE A 23 -6.78 -9.56 10.91
N VAL A 24 -5.92 -10.41 11.45
CA VAL A 24 -4.50 -10.47 11.08
C VAL A 24 -4.33 -10.85 9.61
N GLN A 25 -5.05 -11.86 9.11
CA GLN A 25 -5.02 -12.26 7.71
C GLN A 25 -5.49 -11.13 6.77
N LYS A 26 -6.60 -10.47 7.12
CA LYS A 26 -7.12 -9.33 6.34
C LYS A 26 -6.11 -8.19 6.28
N ARG A 27 -5.43 -7.88 7.39
CA ARG A 27 -4.39 -6.85 7.45
C ARG A 27 -3.18 -7.21 6.58
N ILE A 28 -2.69 -8.44 6.68
CA ILE A 28 -1.54 -8.92 5.89
C ILE A 28 -1.86 -8.86 4.39
N PHE A 29 -3.06 -9.31 4.00
CA PHE A 29 -3.50 -9.26 2.61
C PHE A 29 -3.53 -7.84 2.05
N LEU A 30 -4.10 -6.88 2.79
CA LEU A 30 -4.16 -5.48 2.37
C LEU A 30 -2.76 -4.86 2.26
N GLN A 31 -1.86 -5.16 3.21
CA GLN A 31 -0.48 -4.69 3.14
C GLN A 31 0.29 -5.28 1.93
N ALA A 32 0.02 -6.53 1.57
CA ALA A 32 0.59 -7.15 0.38
C ALA A 32 0.02 -6.52 -0.91
N LEU A 33 -1.29 -6.24 -0.92
CA LEU A 33 -1.96 -5.54 -2.02
C LEU A 33 -1.38 -4.14 -2.24
N ASP A 34 -1.14 -3.39 -1.16
CA ASP A 34 -0.53 -2.05 -1.21
C ASP A 34 0.84 -2.09 -1.86
N SER A 35 1.67 -3.04 -1.40
CA SER A 35 3.01 -3.24 -1.93
C SER A 35 2.96 -3.57 -3.42
N ALA A 36 2.03 -4.44 -3.84
CA ALA A 36 1.85 -4.78 -5.26
C ALA A 36 1.41 -3.58 -6.11
N ILE A 37 0.46 -2.77 -5.62
CA ILE A 37 -0.02 -1.59 -6.35
C ILE A 37 1.09 -0.54 -6.46
N LEU A 38 1.88 -0.31 -5.42
CA LEU A 38 3.02 0.61 -5.47
C LEU A 38 4.06 0.17 -6.52
N ILE A 39 4.36 -1.13 -6.59
CA ILE A 39 5.26 -1.68 -7.59
C ILE A 39 4.71 -1.48 -9.01
N VAL A 40 3.44 -1.84 -9.24
CA VAL A 40 2.78 -1.64 -10.55
C VAL A 40 2.73 -0.16 -10.93
N GLY A 41 2.40 0.71 -9.97
CA GLY A 41 2.39 2.15 -10.15
C GLY A 41 3.76 2.70 -10.55
N ALA A 42 4.84 2.20 -9.93
CA ALA A 42 6.21 2.58 -10.31
C ALA A 42 6.55 2.20 -11.77
N PHE A 43 6.11 1.03 -12.25
CA PHE A 43 6.25 0.67 -13.66
C PHE A 43 5.44 1.59 -14.59
N PHE A 44 4.20 1.94 -14.20
CA PHE A 44 3.39 2.92 -14.93
C PHE A 44 4.08 4.28 -15.01
N PHE A 45 4.67 4.75 -13.92
CA PHE A 45 5.44 6.00 -13.90
C PHE A 45 6.59 5.95 -14.90
N TYR A 46 7.36 4.87 -14.95
CA TYR A 46 8.45 4.75 -15.93
C TYR A 46 7.96 4.74 -17.36
N LYS A 47 6.80 4.14 -17.63
CA LYS A 47 6.18 4.18 -18.96
C LYS A 47 5.76 5.59 -19.34
N ILE A 48 5.06 6.31 -18.45
CA ILE A 48 4.62 7.69 -18.66
C ILE A 48 5.82 8.60 -18.92
N VAL A 49 6.82 8.57 -18.04
CA VAL A 49 8.01 9.43 -18.22
C VAL A 49 8.81 9.04 -19.46
N GLY A 50 8.84 7.75 -19.82
CA GLY A 50 9.45 7.27 -21.05
C GLY A 50 8.77 7.83 -22.31
N GLU A 51 7.44 7.95 -22.30
CA GLU A 51 6.65 8.49 -23.41
C GLU A 51 6.83 10.00 -23.57
N TYR A 52 6.82 10.73 -22.46
CA TYR A 52 7.05 12.19 -22.45
C TYR A 52 8.53 12.59 -22.47
N LYS A 53 9.44 11.63 -22.49
CA LYS A 53 10.90 11.84 -22.39
C LYS A 53 11.40 12.90 -23.38
N THR A 54 10.89 12.88 -24.60
CA THR A 54 11.25 13.81 -25.68
C THR A 54 10.86 15.25 -25.37
N ASP A 55 9.69 15.47 -24.77
CA ASP A 55 9.22 16.80 -24.41
C ASP A 55 9.87 17.30 -23.12
N ILE A 56 10.15 16.39 -22.17
CA ILE A 56 10.93 16.73 -20.97
C ILE A 56 12.37 17.09 -21.35
N TYR A 57 12.95 16.46 -22.37
CA TYR A 57 14.28 16.83 -22.89
C TYR A 57 14.31 18.17 -23.63
N LYS A 58 13.19 18.64 -24.18
CA LYS A 58 13.11 20.02 -24.71
C LYS A 58 13.19 21.05 -23.58
N LEU A 59 12.66 20.73 -22.41
CA LEU A 59 12.71 21.58 -21.22
C LEU A 59 14.08 21.53 -20.50
N PHE A 60 14.77 20.40 -20.59
CA PHE A 60 16.07 20.18 -19.97
C PHE A 60 17.03 19.49 -20.95
N PRO A 61 18.03 20.20 -21.51
CA PRO A 61 18.90 19.66 -22.52
C PRO A 61 19.65 18.40 -22.04
N VAL A 62 19.71 17.41 -22.94
CA VAL A 62 20.30 16.08 -22.73
C VAL A 62 21.77 16.21 -22.31
N GLY A 63 22.16 15.58 -21.19
CA GLY A 63 23.53 15.58 -20.66
C GLY A 63 23.70 16.33 -19.34
N ASN A 64 22.67 17.07 -18.90
CA ASN A 64 22.72 17.73 -17.61
C ASN A 64 22.41 16.72 -16.49
N LYS A 65 23.36 16.49 -15.56
CA LYS A 65 23.16 15.63 -14.37
C LYS A 65 21.90 16.00 -13.59
N ASN A 66 21.47 17.26 -13.69
CA ASN A 66 20.23 17.78 -13.12
C ASN A 66 18.98 17.01 -13.59
N PHE A 67 18.95 16.51 -14.83
CA PHE A 67 17.82 15.73 -15.33
C PHE A 67 17.65 14.41 -14.57
N GLN A 68 18.74 13.72 -14.23
CA GLN A 68 18.67 12.49 -13.45
C GLN A 68 18.16 12.75 -12.04
N TYR A 69 18.62 13.83 -11.39
CA TYR A 69 18.12 14.20 -10.06
C TYR A 69 16.63 14.57 -10.09
N ILE A 70 16.19 15.34 -11.08
CA ILE A 70 14.78 15.69 -11.26
C ILE A 70 13.94 14.44 -11.51
N TYR A 71 14.44 13.50 -12.33
CA TYR A 71 13.75 12.25 -12.61
C TYR A 71 13.56 11.41 -11.35
N VAL A 72 14.62 11.23 -10.56
CA VAL A 72 14.57 10.49 -9.30
C VAL A 72 13.65 11.20 -8.30
N PHE A 73 13.70 12.53 -8.23
CA PHE A 73 12.80 13.31 -7.40
C PHE A 73 11.33 13.15 -7.81
N LEU A 74 11.02 13.22 -9.10
CA LEU A 74 9.66 12.97 -9.62
C LEU A 74 9.19 11.56 -9.30
N HIS A 75 10.08 10.57 -9.37
CA HIS A 75 9.76 9.19 -9.02
C HIS A 75 9.37 9.06 -7.55
N PHE A 76 10.17 9.61 -6.64
CA PHE A 76 9.85 9.61 -5.21
C PHE A 76 8.56 10.36 -4.91
N LEU A 77 8.35 11.52 -5.55
CA LEU A 77 7.14 12.30 -5.41
C LEU A 77 5.91 11.52 -5.89
N PHE A 78 6.01 10.81 -7.02
CA PHE A 78 4.94 9.98 -7.55
C PHE A 78 4.59 8.83 -6.60
N VAL A 79 5.59 8.08 -6.13
CA VAL A 79 5.38 6.96 -5.19
C VAL A 79 4.77 7.47 -3.89
N PHE A 80 5.22 8.63 -3.39
CA PHE A 80 4.67 9.26 -2.19
C PHE A 80 3.20 9.67 -2.35
N ILE A 81 2.84 10.29 -3.47
CA ILE A 81 1.43 10.65 -3.77
C ILE A 81 0.58 9.39 -3.90
N LEU A 82 1.09 8.35 -4.57
CA LEU A 82 0.38 7.08 -4.71
C LEU A 82 0.15 6.40 -3.35
N ASP A 83 1.15 6.41 -2.46
CA ASP A 83 1.00 5.92 -1.08
C ASP A 83 -0.07 6.70 -0.31
N LEU A 84 -0.10 8.04 -0.43
CA LEU A 84 -1.14 8.87 0.19
C LEU A 84 -2.54 8.54 -0.36
N ILE A 85 -2.69 8.35 -1.67
CA ILE A 85 -3.96 7.97 -2.29
C ILE A 85 -4.41 6.59 -1.78
N LEU A 86 -3.49 5.62 -1.72
CA LEU A 86 -3.80 4.29 -1.19
C LEU A 86 -4.26 4.39 0.26
N ARG A 87 -3.50 5.08 1.13
CA ARG A 87 -3.90 5.32 2.53
C ARG A 87 -5.28 5.96 2.63
N TYR A 88 -5.59 6.93 1.78
CA TYR A 88 -6.90 7.57 1.74
C TYR A 88 -8.02 6.58 1.36
N VAL A 89 -7.81 5.78 0.31
CA VAL A 89 -8.78 4.76 -0.14
C VAL A 89 -9.01 3.70 0.93
N TYR A 90 -7.94 3.22 1.59
CA TYR A 90 -8.07 2.23 2.65
C TYR A 90 -8.62 2.81 3.95
N ALA A 91 -8.33 4.07 4.29
CA ALA A 91 -8.96 4.72 5.44
C ALA A 91 -10.49 4.66 5.33
N TYR A 92 -11.05 4.74 4.12
CA TYR A 92 -12.47 4.54 3.87
C TYR A 92 -12.92 3.07 4.00
N SER A 93 -12.08 2.12 3.57
CA SER A 93 -12.36 0.68 3.69
C SER A 93 -12.26 0.15 5.14
N PHE A 94 -11.54 0.88 6.01
CA PHE A 94 -11.39 0.61 7.44
C PHE A 94 -12.27 1.49 8.32
N TYR A 95 -13.36 2.09 7.80
CA TYR A 95 -14.40 2.69 8.64
C TYR A 95 -15.02 1.60 9.52
N THR A 96 -14.34 1.32 10.62
CA THR A 96 -14.83 0.59 11.76
C THR A 96 -15.62 1.64 12.52
N PRO A 97 -16.96 1.56 12.60
CA PRO A 97 -17.67 2.33 13.60
C PRO A 97 -17.08 1.94 14.96
N ILE A 98 -16.54 2.93 15.67
CA ILE A 98 -16.09 2.83 17.05
C ILE A 98 -17.27 2.46 17.93
#